data_AF-A0A0F9PCT9-F1
#
_entry.id   AF-A0A0F9PCT9-F1
#
_cell.length_a   1.000
_cell.length_b   1.000
_cell.length_c   1.000
_cell.angle_alpha   90.00
_cell.angle_beta   90.00
_cell.angle_gamma   90.00
#
_symmetry.space_group_name_H-M   'P 1'
#
loop_
_entity.id
_entity.type
_entity.pdbx_description
1 polymer ?
#
loop_
_entity_poly.entity_id
_entity_poly.type
_entity_poly.pdbx_seq_one_letter_code
_entity_poly.pdbx_strand_id
1 'polypeptide(L)'
;MSEMSKTAVEGLTPNKKLDSLEAREYQINIAKKCVSKNSLVVLPTGLGKTIIAVLVAMKTISIFPKNSKIIVLAPTRPLINQHFDTFSKFLNVSIDKFIVLTGKILPEKRVELFVENQIIFFTPQTLRNDLVNKRYSLENTALIIYDEAHHATGDYAYTMIADEYKEQNPDGVSLALTASPELRKRKFRFCAKICTFL
;
A
#
# COMPACT_ATOMS: atom_id res chain seq x y z
N MET A 1 -3.49 -19.66 21.26
CA MET A 1 -2.36 -19.08 20.49
C MET A 1 -1.92 -20.04 19.39
N SER A 2 -2.90 -20.59 18.67
CA SER A 2 -2.78 -21.79 17.86
C SER A 2 -3.93 -21.77 16.87
N GLU A 3 -3.61 -21.52 15.59
CA GLU A 3 -4.40 -21.70 14.34
C GLU A 3 -4.13 -20.57 13.33
N MET A 4 -3.94 -19.32 13.77
CA MET A 4 -3.61 -18.19 12.87
C MET A 4 -2.23 -18.26 12.19
N SER A 5 -1.29 -19.07 12.71
CA SER A 5 0.07 -19.18 12.17
C SER A 5 0.20 -20.14 10.99
N LYS A 6 -0.74 -21.09 10.81
CA LYS A 6 -0.68 -22.10 9.73
C LYS A 6 -1.26 -21.56 8.40
N THR A 7 -2.29 -20.72 8.45
CA THR A 7 -2.95 -20.15 7.25
C THR A 7 -2.10 -19.08 6.51
N ALA A 8 -1.08 -18.53 7.18
CA ALA A 8 -0.17 -17.55 6.57
C ALA A 8 0.74 -18.15 5.49
N VAL A 9 1.04 -19.46 5.59
CA VAL A 9 2.03 -20.13 4.73
C VAL A 9 1.41 -20.65 3.43
N GLU A 10 0.16 -21.11 3.46
CA GLU A 10 -0.49 -21.80 2.31
C GLU A 10 -1.07 -20.85 1.25
N GLY A 11 -1.38 -19.59 1.59
CA GLY A 11 -1.97 -18.62 0.65
C GLY A 11 -0.99 -17.87 -0.25
N LEU A 12 0.28 -18.28 -0.30
CA LEU A 12 1.27 -17.83 -1.29
C LEU A 12 1.49 -18.90 -2.38
N THR A 13 0.61 -19.91 -2.44
CA THR A 13 0.64 -20.92 -3.50
C THR A 13 0.40 -20.28 -4.86
N PRO A 14 1.13 -20.70 -5.92
CA PRO A 14 1.08 -20.00 -7.19
C PRO A 14 -0.26 -20.11 -7.89
N ASN A 15 -0.91 -18.96 -8.07
CA ASN A 15 -1.87 -18.77 -9.16
C ASN A 15 -1.05 -18.59 -10.45
N LYS A 16 -1.58 -18.89 -11.65
CA LYS A 16 -0.86 -18.82 -12.95
C LYS A 16 -0.13 -17.49 -13.23
N LYS A 17 -0.55 -16.38 -12.61
CA LYS A 17 0.15 -15.08 -12.66
C LYS A 17 1.40 -15.02 -11.74
N LEU A 18 1.41 -15.74 -10.62
CA LEU A 18 2.51 -15.82 -9.66
C LEU A 18 3.73 -16.54 -10.23
N ASP A 19 3.55 -17.53 -11.10
CA ASP A 19 4.67 -18.22 -11.78
C ASP A 19 5.51 -17.27 -12.65
N SER A 20 4.92 -16.16 -13.11
CA SER A 20 5.63 -15.10 -13.84
C SER A 20 6.32 -14.08 -12.94
N LEU A 21 6.00 -14.07 -11.64
CA LEU A 21 6.62 -13.21 -10.65
C LEU A 21 7.80 -13.97 -10.03
N GLU A 22 8.98 -13.85 -10.61
CA GLU A 22 10.23 -14.42 -10.07
C GLU A 22 10.66 -13.71 -8.77
N ALA A 23 9.84 -13.85 -7.73
CA ALA A 23 10.06 -13.25 -6.43
C ALA A 23 11.19 -14.00 -5.71
N ARG A 24 12.17 -13.23 -5.23
CA ARG A 24 13.30 -13.77 -4.46
C ARG A 24 12.84 -14.13 -3.05
N GLU A 25 13.48 -15.13 -2.45
CA GLU A 25 13.10 -15.64 -1.12
C GLU A 25 13.04 -14.54 -0.05
N TYR A 26 14.00 -13.61 -0.05
CA TYR A 26 14.00 -12.49 0.89
C TYR A 26 12.77 -11.57 0.72
N GLN A 27 12.27 -11.38 -0.52
CA GLN A 27 11.10 -10.55 -0.81
C GLN A 27 9.85 -11.21 -0.23
N ILE A 28 9.73 -12.53 -0.39
CA ILE A 28 8.66 -13.34 0.18
C ILE A 28 8.70 -13.28 1.72
N ASN A 29 9.87 -13.43 2.30
CA ASN A 29 10.06 -13.40 3.76
C ASN A 29 9.75 -12.03 4.36
N ILE A 30 10.11 -10.93 3.68
CA ILE A 30 9.71 -9.57 4.08
C ILE A 30 8.19 -9.41 3.95
N ALA A 31 7.61 -9.76 2.80
CA ALA A 31 6.18 -9.61 2.55
C ALA A 31 5.33 -10.36 3.59
N LYS A 32 5.69 -11.61 3.92
CA LYS A 32 5.02 -12.41 4.97
C LYS A 32 4.95 -11.69 6.31
N LYS A 33 6.01 -10.97 6.68
CA LYS A 33 6.05 -10.20 7.93
C LYS A 33 5.22 -8.92 7.86
N CYS A 34 5.01 -8.34 6.68
CA CYS A 34 4.29 -7.06 6.52
C CYS A 34 2.77 -7.21 6.47
N VAL A 35 2.23 -8.40 6.17
CA VAL A 35 0.79 -8.59 5.92
C VAL A 35 -0.10 -8.37 7.15
N SER A 36 0.42 -8.58 8.35
CA SER A 36 -0.36 -8.50 9.59
C SER A 36 0.05 -7.36 10.53
N LYS A 37 0.91 -6.46 10.05
CA LYS A 37 1.41 -5.34 10.87
C LYS A 37 1.90 -4.20 10.02
N ASN A 38 1.74 -3.00 10.56
CA ASN A 38 2.36 -1.81 10.01
C ASN A 38 3.88 -2.02 9.94
N SER A 39 4.47 -1.68 8.79
CA SER A 39 5.87 -2.03 8.48
C SER A 39 6.55 -0.93 7.68
N LEU A 40 7.80 -0.64 8.02
CA LEU A 40 8.71 0.17 7.21
C LEU A 40 9.82 -0.74 6.68
N VAL A 41 9.86 -0.90 5.35
CA VAL A 41 10.87 -1.70 4.65
C VAL A 41 11.90 -0.76 4.03
N VAL A 42 13.16 -0.93 4.44
CA VAL A 42 14.29 -0.15 3.93
C VAL A 42 15.15 -1.07 3.05
N LEU A 43 15.10 -0.88 1.73
CA LEU A 43 15.87 -1.65 0.77
C LEU A 43 16.45 -0.76 -0.33
N PRO A 44 17.73 -0.89 -0.69
CA PRO A 44 18.33 -0.20 -1.84
C PRO A 44 17.48 -0.27 -3.12
N THR A 45 17.64 0.72 -4.00
CA THR A 45 17.07 0.68 -5.35
C THR A 45 17.54 -0.58 -6.10
N GLY A 46 16.71 -1.08 -7.02
CA GLY A 46 17.02 -2.30 -7.79
C GLY A 46 16.78 -3.64 -7.06
N LEU A 47 16.47 -3.64 -5.75
CA LEU A 47 16.15 -4.87 -5.00
C LEU A 47 14.65 -5.26 -5.00
N GLY A 48 13.84 -4.58 -5.83
CA GLY A 48 12.45 -4.96 -6.07
C GLY A 48 11.49 -4.63 -4.92
N LYS A 49 11.55 -3.41 -4.36
CA LYS A 49 10.58 -2.92 -3.37
C LYS A 49 9.14 -3.04 -3.85
N THR A 50 8.89 -2.72 -5.12
CA THR A 50 7.55 -2.85 -5.73
C THR A 50 7.04 -4.29 -5.70
N ILE A 51 7.91 -5.29 -5.88
CA ILE A 51 7.53 -6.71 -5.82
C ILE A 51 7.06 -7.08 -4.40
N ILE A 52 7.74 -6.57 -3.37
CA ILE A 52 7.28 -6.76 -1.98
C ILE A 52 5.90 -6.13 -1.79
N ALA A 53 5.68 -4.92 -2.32
CA ALA A 53 4.39 -4.24 -2.26
C ALA A 53 3.26 -5.08 -2.89
N VAL A 54 3.53 -5.64 -4.08
CA VAL A 54 2.60 -6.54 -4.80
C VAL A 54 2.32 -7.79 -3.98
N LEU A 55 3.34 -8.46 -3.43
CA LEU A 55 3.17 -9.67 -2.61
C LEU A 55 2.29 -9.40 -1.37
N VAL A 56 2.51 -8.26 -0.70
CA VAL A 56 1.68 -7.86 0.45
C VAL A 56 0.24 -7.58 0.00
N ALA A 57 0.04 -6.86 -1.11
CA ALA A 57 -1.29 -6.60 -1.66
C ALA A 57 -2.03 -7.88 -2.06
N MET A 58 -1.34 -8.82 -2.72
CA MET A 58 -1.89 -10.14 -3.09
C MET A 58 -2.41 -10.88 -1.86
N LYS A 59 -1.58 -10.98 -0.82
CA LYS A 59 -1.98 -11.69 0.40
C LYS A 59 -3.10 -10.94 1.13
N THR A 60 -3.08 -9.60 1.14
CA THR A 60 -4.14 -8.75 1.72
C THR A 60 -5.49 -9.05 1.07
N ILE A 61 -5.57 -9.11 -0.26
CA ILE A 61 -6.81 -9.43 -0.98
C ILE A 61 -7.35 -10.82 -0.60
N SER A 62 -6.47 -11.77 -0.28
CA SER A 62 -6.87 -13.14 0.08
C SER A 62 -7.41 -13.29 1.51
N ILE A 63 -7.09 -12.35 2.42
CA ILE A 63 -7.43 -12.46 3.85
C ILE A 63 -8.48 -11.43 4.30
N PHE A 64 -8.55 -10.27 3.64
CA PHE A 64 -9.54 -9.24 3.94
C PHE A 64 -10.83 -9.47 3.12
N PRO A 65 -11.97 -8.86 3.51
CA PRO A 65 -13.20 -8.92 2.74
C PRO A 65 -13.00 -8.58 1.26
N LYS A 66 -13.72 -9.26 0.36
CA LYS A 66 -13.52 -9.16 -1.11
C LYS A 66 -13.57 -7.73 -1.67
N ASN A 67 -14.29 -6.83 -1.00
CA ASN A 67 -14.49 -5.44 -1.44
C ASN A 67 -13.60 -4.43 -0.69
N SER A 68 -12.64 -4.89 0.11
CA SER A 68 -11.69 -4.01 0.78
C SER A 68 -10.72 -3.39 -0.23
N LYS A 69 -10.44 -2.11 -0.03
CA LYS A 69 -9.61 -1.29 -0.92
C LYS A 69 -8.13 -1.43 -0.59
N ILE A 70 -7.29 -1.31 -1.62
CA ILE A 70 -5.84 -1.15 -1.50
C ILE A 70 -5.47 0.16 -2.14
N ILE A 71 -4.77 1.01 -1.38
CA ILE A 71 -4.30 2.31 -1.85
C ILE A 71 -2.79 2.28 -2.01
N VAL A 72 -2.31 2.72 -3.16
CA VAL A 72 -0.87 2.88 -3.44
C VAL A 72 -0.56 4.35 -3.64
N LEU A 73 0.38 4.88 -2.86
CA LEU A 73 0.82 6.25 -2.94
C LEU A 73 2.24 6.33 -3.48
N ALA A 74 2.44 7.21 -4.46
CA ALA A 74 3.76 7.53 -4.99
C ALA A 74 3.89 9.03 -5.28
N PRO A 75 5.09 9.62 -5.18
CA PRO A 75 5.24 11.08 -5.20
C PRO A 75 4.96 11.72 -6.57
N THR A 76 5.08 10.96 -7.67
CA THR A 76 4.93 11.48 -9.03
C THR A 76 3.98 10.63 -9.88
N ARG A 77 3.38 11.24 -10.90
CA ARG A 77 2.50 10.53 -11.86
C ARG A 77 3.22 9.41 -12.62
N PRO A 78 4.45 9.59 -13.13
CA PRO A 78 5.17 8.48 -13.78
C PRO A 78 5.34 7.27 -12.86
N LEU A 79 5.68 7.48 -11.59
CA LEU A 79 5.81 6.38 -10.61
C LEU A 79 4.47 5.70 -10.34
N ILE A 80 3.39 6.48 -10.18
CA ILE A 80 2.04 5.92 -10.02
C ILE A 80 1.66 5.03 -11.21
N ASN A 81 1.91 5.48 -12.45
CA ASN A 81 1.59 4.69 -13.62
C ASN A 81 2.44 3.41 -13.68
N GLN A 82 3.73 3.47 -13.34
CA GLN A 82 4.58 2.27 -13.24
C GLN A 82 4.05 1.26 -12.21
N HIS A 83 3.59 1.75 -11.05
CA HIS A 83 2.95 0.92 -10.04
C HIS A 83 1.63 0.34 -10.53
N PHE A 84 0.80 1.13 -11.22
CA PHE A 84 -0.45 0.65 -11.84
C PHE A 84 -0.17 -0.52 -12.81
N ASP A 85 0.79 -0.35 -13.72
CA ASP A 85 1.14 -1.38 -14.70
C ASP A 85 1.66 -2.65 -14.01
N THR A 86 2.50 -2.48 -12.99
CA THR A 86 3.06 -3.61 -12.24
C THR A 86 1.97 -4.35 -11.45
N PHE A 87 1.11 -3.64 -10.73
CA PHE A 87 0.06 -4.24 -9.91
C PHE A 87 -1.00 -4.91 -10.77
N SER A 88 -1.46 -4.28 -11.85
CA SER A 88 -2.47 -4.86 -12.75
C SER A 88 -1.96 -6.12 -13.47
N LYS A 89 -0.66 -6.15 -13.79
CA LYS A 89 -0.01 -7.35 -14.33
C LYS A 89 -0.10 -8.53 -13.36
N PHE A 90 0.26 -8.33 -12.09
CA PHE A 90 0.47 -9.43 -11.14
C PHE A 90 -0.73 -9.76 -10.24
N LEU A 91 -1.55 -8.78 -9.88
CA LEU A 91 -2.73 -9.01 -9.07
C LEU A 91 -3.82 -9.74 -9.88
N ASN A 92 -4.53 -10.65 -9.21
CA ASN A 92 -5.67 -11.36 -9.79
C ASN A 92 -6.98 -10.60 -9.50
N VAL A 93 -7.03 -9.34 -9.93
CA VAL A 93 -8.19 -8.46 -9.84
C VAL A 93 -8.50 -7.98 -11.26
N SER A 94 -9.78 -7.80 -11.58
CA SER A 94 -10.19 -7.34 -12.90
C SER A 94 -9.69 -5.91 -13.18
N ILE A 95 -9.27 -5.63 -14.41
CA ILE A 95 -8.61 -4.37 -14.76
C ILE A 95 -9.51 -3.14 -14.54
N ASP A 96 -10.83 -3.31 -14.68
CA ASP A 96 -11.85 -2.28 -14.41
C ASP A 96 -11.96 -1.89 -12.93
N LYS A 97 -11.26 -2.60 -12.03
CA LYS A 97 -11.17 -2.27 -10.60
C LYS A 97 -9.89 -1.53 -10.22
N PHE A 98 -9.04 -1.21 -11.19
CA PHE A 98 -7.85 -0.40 -10.99
C PHE A 98 -8.09 1.02 -11.48
N ILE A 99 -7.68 2.01 -10.68
CA ILE A 99 -7.80 3.42 -11.09
C ILE A 99 -6.68 4.29 -10.57
N VAL A 100 -6.23 5.22 -11.41
CA VAL A 100 -5.31 6.30 -11.04
C VAL A 100 -6.11 7.57 -10.77
N LEU A 101 -6.16 8.01 -9.52
CA LEU A 101 -6.83 9.23 -9.11
C LEU A 101 -5.84 10.38 -8.93
N THR A 102 -6.06 11.45 -9.72
CA THR A 102 -5.21 12.65 -9.70
C THR A 102 -6.06 13.90 -9.59
N GLY A 103 -5.45 15.01 -9.16
CA GLY A 103 -6.11 16.32 -9.11
C GLY A 103 -6.63 16.89 -10.43
N LYS A 104 -6.45 16.22 -11.59
CA LYS A 104 -7.09 16.60 -12.86
C LYS A 104 -8.53 16.09 -12.98
N ILE A 105 -8.89 15.03 -12.26
CA ILE A 105 -10.25 14.49 -12.25
C ILE A 105 -11.09 15.36 -11.32
N LEU A 106 -12.30 15.74 -11.73
CA LEU A 106 -13.18 16.55 -10.88
C LEU A 106 -13.45 15.85 -9.54
N PRO A 107 -13.49 16.60 -8.42
CA PRO A 107 -13.62 16.00 -7.11
C PRO A 107 -14.85 15.11 -6.93
N GLU A 108 -15.99 15.48 -7.50
CA GLU A 108 -17.26 14.72 -7.43
C GLU A 108 -17.09 13.36 -8.11
N LYS A 109 -16.50 13.36 -9.31
CA LYS A 109 -16.18 12.14 -10.06
C LYS A 109 -15.13 11.27 -9.36
N ARG A 110 -14.20 11.87 -8.58
CA ARG A 110 -13.24 11.08 -7.78
C ARG A 110 -13.94 10.29 -6.69
N VAL A 111 -15.03 10.80 -6.10
CA VAL A 111 -15.80 10.07 -5.07
C VAL A 111 -16.42 8.81 -5.68
N GLU A 112 -17.08 8.95 -6.83
CA GLU A 112 -17.68 7.82 -7.56
C GLU A 112 -16.62 6.77 -7.91
N LEU A 113 -15.52 7.20 -8.54
CA LEU A 113 -14.43 6.31 -8.91
C LEU A 113 -13.75 5.65 -7.70
N PHE A 114 -13.63 6.36 -6.57
CA PHE A 114 -13.09 5.78 -5.34
C PHE A 114 -13.98 4.63 -4.84
N VAL A 115 -15.31 4.79 -4.89
CA VAL A 115 -16.26 3.77 -4.45
C VAL A 115 -16.23 2.55 -5.36
N GLU A 116 -16.25 2.73 -6.68
CA GLU A 116 -16.36 1.67 -7.68
C GLU A 116 -15.12 0.77 -7.80
N ASN A 117 -13.95 1.31 -7.46
CA ASN A 117 -12.65 0.66 -7.64
C ASN A 117 -12.10 0.04 -6.36
N GLN A 118 -11.21 -0.94 -6.53
CA GLN A 118 -10.60 -1.68 -5.42
C GLN A 118 -9.12 -1.34 -5.25
N ILE A 119 -8.36 -1.25 -6.35
CA ILE A 119 -6.93 -0.94 -6.33
C ILE A 119 -6.73 0.48 -6.83
N ILE A 120 -6.37 1.38 -5.95
CA ILE A 120 -6.45 2.82 -6.19
C ILE A 120 -5.07 3.43 -6.02
N PHE A 121 -4.63 4.19 -7.03
CA PHE A 121 -3.33 4.86 -7.01
C PHE A 121 -3.53 6.36 -6.90
N PHE A 122 -2.85 6.99 -5.95
CA PHE A 122 -2.96 8.43 -5.71
C PHE A 122 -1.59 9.10 -5.66
N THR A 123 -1.56 10.39 -6.04
CA THR A 123 -0.54 11.27 -5.50
C THR A 123 -0.89 11.64 -4.06
N PRO A 124 0.08 11.84 -3.16
CA PRO A 124 -0.19 12.01 -1.73
C PRO A 124 -1.05 13.24 -1.47
N GLN A 125 -0.81 14.33 -2.21
CA GLN A 125 -1.57 15.56 -2.08
C GLN A 125 -3.04 15.41 -2.54
N THR A 126 -3.31 14.57 -3.56
CA THR A 126 -4.69 14.36 -4.03
C THR A 126 -5.51 13.67 -2.92
N LEU A 127 -4.99 12.57 -2.36
CA LEU A 127 -5.67 11.86 -1.29
C LEU A 127 -5.84 12.73 -0.05
N ARG A 128 -4.77 13.42 0.39
CA ARG A 128 -4.85 14.35 1.52
C ARG A 128 -5.95 15.39 1.33
N ASN A 129 -6.02 16.02 0.15
CA ASN A 129 -7.05 17.03 -0.11
C ASN A 129 -8.46 16.43 -0.04
N ASP A 130 -8.66 15.22 -0.55
CA ASP A 130 -9.98 14.56 -0.50
C ASP A 130 -10.39 14.21 0.94
N LEU A 131 -9.45 13.75 1.77
CA LEU A 131 -9.67 13.44 3.18
C LEU A 131 -9.96 14.71 4.01
N VAL A 132 -9.19 15.79 3.82
CA VAL A 132 -9.43 17.08 4.49
C VAL A 132 -10.83 17.62 4.20
N ASN A 133 -11.30 17.43 2.96
CA ASN A 133 -12.64 17.83 2.55
C ASN A 133 -13.71 16.77 2.87
N LYS A 134 -13.37 15.71 3.62
CA LYS A 134 -14.27 14.63 4.06
C LYS A 134 -15.09 14.01 2.92
N ARG A 135 -14.47 13.85 1.75
CA ARG A 135 -15.17 13.36 0.54
C ARG A 135 -15.50 11.86 0.60
N TYR A 136 -14.70 11.10 1.34
CA TYR A 136 -14.89 9.67 1.61
C TYR A 136 -14.03 9.26 2.83
N SER A 137 -14.32 8.10 3.41
CA SER A 137 -13.55 7.49 4.50
C SER A 137 -12.60 6.39 4.00
N LEU A 138 -11.62 6.06 4.83
CA LEU A 138 -10.64 4.99 4.67
C LEU A 138 -11.02 3.72 5.45
N GLU A 139 -12.18 3.68 6.11
CA GLU A 139 -12.65 2.56 6.94
C GLU A 139 -12.63 1.22 6.17
N ASN A 140 -13.03 1.21 4.90
CA ASN A 140 -13.00 0.02 4.05
C ASN A 140 -11.66 -0.19 3.29
N THR A 141 -10.57 0.42 3.75
CA THR A 141 -9.23 0.26 3.15
C THR A 141 -8.42 -0.74 3.96
N ALA A 142 -8.09 -1.89 3.38
CA ALA A 142 -7.32 -2.93 4.08
C ALA A 142 -5.80 -2.64 4.12
N LEU A 143 -5.28 -1.97 3.08
CA LEU A 143 -3.85 -1.69 2.95
C LEU A 143 -3.59 -0.33 2.31
N ILE A 144 -2.72 0.47 2.93
CA ILE A 144 -2.10 1.64 2.30
C ILE A 144 -0.61 1.42 2.14
N ILE A 145 -0.12 1.59 0.91
CA ILE A 145 1.29 1.49 0.54
C ILE A 145 1.84 2.90 0.31
N TYR A 146 2.90 3.26 1.03
CA TYR A 146 3.59 4.54 0.93
C TYR A 146 4.95 4.32 0.26
N ASP A 147 5.04 4.57 -1.05
CA ASP A 147 6.30 4.49 -1.78
C ASP A 147 7.12 5.77 -1.62
N GLU A 148 8.44 5.61 -1.71
CA GLU A 148 9.43 6.64 -1.40
C GLU A 148 9.14 7.36 -0.07
N ALA A 149 8.91 6.56 0.98
CA ALA A 149 8.53 7.03 2.30
C ALA A 149 9.56 8.00 2.92
N HIS A 150 10.77 8.11 2.37
CA HIS A 150 11.75 9.11 2.79
C HIS A 150 11.29 10.55 2.54
N HIS A 151 10.29 10.76 1.69
CA HIS A 151 9.61 12.04 1.56
C HIS A 151 8.73 12.40 2.76
N ALA A 152 8.42 11.46 3.67
CA ALA A 152 7.62 11.68 4.88
C ALA A 152 8.36 12.49 5.97
N THR A 153 8.97 13.61 5.60
CA THR A 153 9.62 14.54 6.53
C THR A 153 8.73 15.74 6.78
N GLY A 154 8.60 16.17 8.05
CA GLY A 154 7.76 17.31 8.43
C GLY A 154 6.26 17.11 8.16
N ASP A 155 5.62 18.12 7.58
CA ASP A 155 4.19 18.17 7.25
C ASP A 155 3.85 17.56 5.87
N TYR A 156 4.67 16.62 5.39
CA TYR A 156 4.36 15.91 4.17
C TYR A 156 3.03 15.16 4.27
N ALA A 157 2.31 15.05 3.15
CA ALA A 157 0.95 14.51 3.10
C ALA A 157 0.82 13.09 3.70
N TYR A 158 1.87 12.26 3.61
CA TYR A 158 1.89 10.92 4.22
C TYR A 158 1.62 10.92 5.72
N THR A 159 2.13 11.90 6.46
CA THR A 159 1.95 11.94 7.92
C THR A 159 0.48 12.10 8.28
N MET A 160 -0.23 13.01 7.61
CA MET A 160 -1.66 13.24 7.87
C MET A 160 -2.51 12.07 7.38
N ILE A 161 -2.21 11.50 6.20
CA ILE A 161 -2.95 10.34 5.69
C ILE A 161 -2.81 9.14 6.64
N ALA A 162 -1.61 8.88 7.16
CA ALA A 162 -1.41 7.78 8.10
C ALA A 162 -2.14 8.00 9.44
N ASP A 163 -2.25 9.26 9.88
CA ASP A 163 -2.97 9.62 11.10
C ASP A 163 -4.46 9.37 10.93
N GLU A 164 -5.05 9.91 9.85
CA GLU A 164 -6.45 9.71 9.49
C GLU A 164 -6.77 8.23 9.28
N TYR A 165 -5.89 7.49 8.59
CA TYR A 165 -6.10 6.07 8.32
C TYR A 165 -6.11 5.25 9.61
N LYS A 166 -5.17 5.52 10.52
CA LYS A 166 -5.10 4.81 11.80
C LYS A 166 -6.32 5.10 12.68
N GLU A 167 -6.83 6.32 12.63
CA GLU A 167 -8.04 6.72 13.38
C GLU A 167 -9.29 6.04 12.83
N GLN A 168 -9.46 6.01 11.51
CA GLN A 168 -10.63 5.43 10.85
C GLN A 168 -10.59 3.90 10.72
N ASN A 169 -9.41 3.30 10.60
CA ASN A 169 -9.25 1.85 10.49
C ASN A 169 -8.03 1.33 11.31
N PRO A 170 -8.20 1.13 12.63
CA PRO A 170 -7.12 0.66 13.51
C PRO A 170 -6.54 -0.71 13.14
N ASP A 171 -7.34 -1.57 12.49
CA ASP A 171 -6.94 -2.92 12.05
C ASP A 171 -6.37 -2.93 10.61
N GLY A 172 -6.37 -1.77 9.96
CA GLY A 172 -5.80 -1.56 8.63
C GLY A 172 -4.27 -1.67 8.62
N VAL A 173 -3.71 -2.09 7.49
CA VAL A 173 -2.27 -2.31 7.34
C VAL A 173 -1.62 -1.14 6.58
N SER A 174 -0.51 -0.62 7.11
CA SER A 174 0.32 0.38 6.46
C SER A 174 1.69 -0.19 6.10
N LEU A 175 2.04 -0.15 4.82
CA LEU A 175 3.36 -0.56 4.32
C LEU A 175 4.10 0.65 3.77
N ALA A 176 5.20 1.05 4.41
CA ALA A 176 6.07 2.09 3.93
C ALA A 176 7.33 1.49 3.28
N LEU A 177 7.71 1.98 2.10
CA LEU A 177 8.85 1.49 1.32
C LEU A 177 9.82 2.64 1.07
N THR A 178 11.12 2.40 1.25
CA THR A 178 12.15 3.41 0.98
C THR A 178 13.50 2.80 0.60
N ALA A 179 14.26 3.50 -0.24
CA ALA A 179 15.68 3.22 -0.46
C ALA A 179 16.59 3.87 0.58
N SER A 180 16.11 4.93 1.22
CA SER A 180 16.93 5.86 1.98
C SER A 180 16.99 5.45 3.46
N PRO A 181 18.19 5.09 3.97
CA PRO A 181 18.36 4.64 5.35
C PRO A 181 18.22 5.76 6.39
N GLU A 182 18.17 7.04 5.98
CA GLU A 182 18.03 8.20 6.86
C GLU A 182 16.75 8.13 7.72
N LEU A 183 15.70 7.48 7.21
CA LEU A 183 14.47 7.19 7.95
C LEU A 183 14.69 6.28 9.17
N ARG A 184 15.75 5.46 9.17
CA ARG A 184 16.10 4.58 10.29
C ARG A 184 16.71 5.35 11.46
N LYS A 185 17.35 6.50 11.19
CA LYS A 185 18.07 7.32 12.18
C LYS A 185 17.21 8.41 12.83
N ARG A 186 16.16 8.85 12.13
CA ARG A 186 15.26 9.90 12.62
C ARG A 186 13.96 9.26 13.10
N LYS A 187 13.57 9.50 14.36
CA LYS A 187 12.24 9.16 14.90
C LYS A 187 11.18 10.02 14.22
N PHE A 188 10.90 9.75 12.94
CA PHE A 188 9.83 10.45 12.24
C PHE A 188 8.48 10.09 12.86
N ARG A 189 7.61 11.09 13.00
CA ARG A 189 6.23 10.92 13.50
C ARG A 189 5.50 9.83 12.72
N PHE A 190 5.75 9.74 11.42
CA PHE A 190 5.27 8.69 10.53
C PHE A 190 5.83 7.30 10.88
N CYS A 191 7.15 7.16 11.06
CA CYS A 191 7.78 5.89 11.43
C CYS A 191 7.35 5.39 12.82
N ALA A 192 7.29 6.28 13.82
CA ALA A 192 6.84 5.93 15.17
C ALA A 192 5.41 5.33 15.20
N LYS A 193 4.60 5.62 14.18
CA LYS A 193 3.21 5.14 14.05
C LYS A 193 3.09 3.84 13.27
N ILE A 194 4.10 3.52 12.46
CA ILE A 194 4.11 2.35 11.57
C ILE A 194 5.00 1.22 12.12
N CYS A 195 5.88 1.45 13.09
CA CYS A 195 7.04 0.56 13.26
C CYS A 195 6.79 -0.81 13.91
N THR A 196 6.93 -1.86 13.09
CA THR A 196 8.08 -2.77 13.21
C THR A 196 9.11 -2.49 12.09
N PHE A 197 10.40 -2.36 12.42
CA PHE A 197 11.47 -2.24 11.42
C PHE A 197 11.83 -3.62 10.85
N LEU A 198 11.91 -3.74 9.52
CA LEU A 198 12.27 -4.96 8.81
C LEU A 198 13.38 -4.70 7.77
#